data_AF-A0A6J6EDR2-F1
#
_entry.id   AF-A0A6J6EDR2-F1
#
_cell.length_a   1.000
_cell.length_b   1.000
_cell.length_c   1.000
_cell.angle_alpha   90.00
_cell.angle_beta   90.00
_cell.angle_gamma   90.00
#
_symmetry.space_group_name_H-M   'P 1'
#
loop_
_entity.id
_entity.type
_entity.pdbx_description
1 polymer ?
#
loop_
_entity_poly.entity_id
_entity_poly.type
_entity_poly.pdbx_seq_one_letter_code
_entity_poly.pdbx_strand_id
1 'polypeptide(L)' 'MGHAGAIVSGSAGTAQAKQDALEAVGVKVGKTPSQAAELMRQIMNNLK' A
#
# COMPACT_ATOMS: atom_id res chain seq x y z
N MET A 1 -3.95 6.56 -14.72
CA MET A 1 -4.02 7.83 -13.97
C MET A 1 -5.11 8.69 -14.58
N GLY A 2 -6.33 8.67 -14.03
CA GLY A 2 -7.47 9.47 -14.53
C GLY A 2 -8.17 10.31 -13.46
N HIS A 3 -7.78 10.13 -12.19
CA HIS A 3 -8.21 10.97 -11.08
C HIS A 3 -7.29 12.18 -10.98
N ALA A 4 -7.84 13.38 -10.78
CA ALA A 4 -7.05 14.64 -10.82
C ALA A 4 -5.86 14.64 -9.84
N GLY A 5 -6.01 14.02 -8.66
CA GLY A 5 -4.95 13.90 -7.67
C GLY A 5 -3.95 12.76 -7.89
N ALA A 6 -4.14 11.92 -8.92
CA ALA A 6 -3.22 10.85 -9.24
C ALA A 6 -2.03 11.40 -10.05
N ILE A 7 -1.17 12.17 -9.39
CA ILE A 7 0.03 12.78 -9.95
C ILE A 7 1.22 12.57 -9.02
N VAL A 8 2.40 12.32 -9.59
CA VAL A 8 3.65 12.26 -8.85
C VAL A 8 4.24 13.68 -8.81
N SER A 9 4.13 14.35 -7.66
CA SER A 9 4.80 15.63 -7.40
C SER A 9 5.93 15.43 -6.40
N GLY A 10 7.16 15.77 -6.80
CA GLY A 10 8.37 15.52 -6.01
C GLY A 10 8.63 14.02 -5.76
N SER A 11 9.55 13.72 -4.83
CA SER A 11 9.95 12.34 -4.50
C SER A 11 8.90 11.57 -3.69
N ALA A 12 8.09 12.26 -2.86
CA ALA A 12 7.07 11.66 -2.00
C ALA A 12 5.75 11.29 -2.74
N GLY A 13 5.58 11.74 -3.98
CA GLY A 13 4.40 11.47 -4.80
C GLY A 13 4.35 10.05 -5.37
N THR A 14 5.46 9.34 -5.40
CA THR A 14 5.55 8.00 -6.02
C THR A 14 4.82 6.94 -5.20
N ALA A 15 4.35 5.88 -5.85
CA ALA A 15 3.78 4.73 -5.16
C ALA A 15 4.81 4.04 -4.25
N GLN A 16 6.06 3.93 -4.71
CA GLN A 16 7.15 3.32 -3.95
C GLN A 16 7.43 4.07 -2.65
N ALA A 17 7.59 5.40 -2.69
CA ALA A 17 7.87 6.17 -1.49
C ALA A 17 6.74 6.06 -0.44
N LYS A 18 5.48 5.92 -0.88
CA LYS A 18 4.33 5.69 0.01
C LYS A 18 4.34 4.28 0.58
N GLN A 19 4.69 3.28 -0.23
CA GLN A 19 4.86 1.90 0.23
C GLN A 19 5.94 1.83 1.32
N ASP A 20 7.13 2.39 1.06
CA ASP A 20 8.25 2.38 2.00
C ASP A 20 7.87 3.04 3.34
N ALA A 21 7.16 4.17 3.29
CA ALA A 21 6.71 4.90 4.48
C ALA A 21 5.70 4.11 5.33
N LEU A 22 4.79 3.38 4.69
CA LEU A 22 3.81 2.52 5.37
C LEU A 22 4.50 1.28 5.98
N GLU A 23 5.39 0.64 5.23
CA GLU A 23 6.15 -0.52 5.71
C GLU A 23 7.06 -0.15 6.89
N ALA A 24 7.65 1.05 6.88
CA ALA A 24 8.48 1.55 7.99
C ALA A 24 7.72 1.67 9.32
N VAL A 25 6.39 1.82 9.30
CA VAL A 25 5.53 1.86 10.50
C VAL A 25 4.79 0.53 10.74
N GLY A 26 5.23 -0.56 10.08
CA GLY A 26 4.72 -1.91 10.30
C GLY A 26 3.46 -2.27 9.51
N VAL A 27 3.01 -1.42 8.58
CA VAL A 27 1.87 -1.74 7.71
C VAL A 27 2.34 -2.70 6.60
N LYS A 28 1.59 -3.79 6.39
CA LYS A 28 1.83 -4.69 5.25
C LYS A 28 1.22 -4.11 3.98
N VAL A 29 2.01 -3.89 2.94
CA VAL A 29 1.57 -3.30 1.66
C VAL A 29 1.60 -4.34 0.55
N GLY A 30 0.48 -4.52 -0.16
CA GLY A 30 0.40 -5.40 -1.33
C GLY A 30 0.89 -4.70 -2.61
N LYS A 31 1.70 -5.38 -3.42
CA LYS A 31 2.18 -4.89 -4.72
C LYS A 31 1.11 -4.95 -5.81
N THR A 32 0.07 -5.76 -5.60
CA THR A 32 -1.10 -5.87 -6.47
C THR A 32 -2.39 -5.80 -5.66
N PRO A 33 -3.52 -5.44 -6.27
CA PRO A 33 -4.82 -5.43 -5.58
C PRO A 33 -5.15 -6.80 -4.95
N SER A 34 -4.88 -7.90 -5.66
CA SER A 34 -5.12 -9.25 -5.15
C SER A 34 -4.23 -9.58 -3.96
N GLN A 35 -2.96 -9.15 -3.97
CA GLN A 35 -2.07 -9.35 -2.83
C GLN A 35 -2.53 -8.56 -1.59
N ALA A 36 -3.05 -7.34 -1.78
CA ALA A 36 -3.61 -6.57 -0.67
C ALA A 36 -4.80 -7.30 -0.01
N ALA A 37 -5.67 -7.90 -0.83
CA ALA A 37 -6.79 -8.71 -0.32
C ALA A 37 -6.32 -9.96 0.45
N GLU A 38 -5.30 -10.66 -0.07
CA GLU A 38 -4.70 -11.82 0.61
C GLU A 38 -4.10 -11.44 1.97
N LEU A 39 -3.32 -10.35 2.02
CA LEU A 39 -2.73 -9.85 3.27
C LEU A 39 -3.80 -9.52 4.31
N MET A 40 -4.89 -8.88 3.90
CA MET A 40 -6.02 -8.60 4.80
C MET A 40 -6.62 -9.88 5.36
N ARG A 41 -6.88 -10.87 4.50
CA ARG A 41 -7.46 -12.17 4.92
C ARG A 41 -6.54 -12.90 5.91
N GLN A 42 -5.23 -12.88 5.67
CA GLN A 42 -4.24 -13.46 6.58
C GLN A 42 -4.25 -12.76 7.94
N ILE A 43 -4.27 -11.43 7.97
CA ILE A 43 -4.34 -10.66 9.21
C ILE A 43 -5.61 -11.01 9.99
N MET A 44 -6.77 -11.05 9.32
CA MET A 44 -8.04 -11.40 9.96
C MET A 44 -8.07 -12.81 10.53
N ASN A 45 -7.43 -13.77 9.86
CA ASN A 45 -7.33 -15.14 10.37
C ASN A 45 -6.42 -15.22 11.61
N ASN A 46 -5.36 -14.41 11.67
CA ASN A 46 -4.42 -14.38 12.79
C ASN A 46 -4.92 -13.57 13.99
N LEU A 47 -6.02 -12.84 13.85
CA LEU A 47 -6.68 -12.11 14.96
C LEU A 47 -7.73 -12.96 15.69
N LYS A 48 -8.06 -14.14 15.17
CA LYS A 48 -8.94 -15.12 15.82
C LYS A 48 -8.14 -16.00 16.77
#